data_AF-A0A3D4BSP0-F1
#
_entry.id   AF-A0A3D4BSP0-F1
#
_cell.length_a   1.000
_cell.length_b   1.000
_cell.length_c   1.000
_cell.angle_alpha   90.00
_cell.angle_beta   90.00
_cell.angle_gamma   90.00
#
_symmetry.space_group_name_H-M   'P 1'
#
loop_
_entity.id
_entity.type
_entity.pdbx_description
1 polymer ?
#
loop_
_entity_poly.entity_id
_entity_poly.type
_entity_poly.pdbx_seq_one_letter_code
_entity_poly.pdbx_strand_id
1 'polypeptide(L)'
;DASGNVISGSNLNVEVISYDQSRPAVNLAMPNNGINAEKVNGEIVLSFIPPAGSFEINMDIDGTEVKGFSGSGINLSMPLAPGLENPLTQQAYAAGDEVNLISFSTGDPLWQAEGKATVVVENGKAFVKPNITHLSNYATTPVTINNDQVLVVDNVGDVPLVEQSWWINELLGGVNLKFLIMMENFSGKILDLSDKDYLDDGSVTLNFSYEPGLKVTDQIGDFILGGGAQEPSAPASFLVSVSGNTVTYDPKPNPVHIGYTLRCKGEEATYTPPFGSKVSYRPAGSSEEYKDIYTFTFENAVNRLHTLNGLEDGKTYDFKLNWSTMELYQTSLTMEDGKIYELELTEKECDDIGFKGQN
;
A
#
# COMPACT_ATOMS: atom_id res chain seq x y z
N ASP A 1 -4.62 -24.39 28.52
CA ASP A 1 -5.65 -24.21 27.48
C ASP A 1 -6.03 -22.72 27.43
N ALA A 2 -7.08 -22.34 26.69
CA ALA A 2 -7.58 -20.96 26.63
C ALA A 2 -8.09 -20.43 27.98
N SER A 3 -8.46 -21.31 28.91
CA SER A 3 -8.94 -20.95 30.26
C SER A 3 -7.82 -20.87 31.30
N GLY A 4 -6.56 -21.08 30.89
CA GLY A 4 -5.41 -21.09 31.79
C GLY A 4 -5.25 -22.39 32.58
N ASN A 5 -6.00 -23.44 32.27
CA ASN A 5 -5.81 -24.75 32.91
C ASN A 5 -4.58 -25.46 32.34
N VAL A 6 -3.93 -26.24 33.19
CA VAL A 6 -2.86 -27.15 32.78
C VAL A 6 -3.44 -28.26 31.93
N ILE A 7 -2.90 -28.44 30.73
CA ILE A 7 -3.23 -29.57 29.84
C ILE A 7 -2.25 -30.69 30.16
N SER A 8 -2.75 -31.91 30.35
CA SER A 8 -1.92 -33.10 30.60
C SER A 8 -2.34 -34.19 29.63
N GLY A 9 -1.37 -34.92 29.06
CA GLY A 9 -1.62 -35.97 28.09
C GLY A 9 -0.36 -36.72 27.69
N SER A 10 -0.53 -37.67 26.78
CA SER A 10 0.51 -38.60 26.34
C SER A 10 1.06 -38.28 24.95
N ASN A 11 0.25 -37.69 24.07
CA ASN A 11 0.65 -37.36 22.70
C ASN A 11 0.62 -35.85 22.52
N LEU A 12 1.78 -35.28 22.20
CA LEU A 12 1.93 -33.90 21.77
C LEU A 12 1.98 -33.89 20.24
N ASN A 13 1.03 -33.20 19.62
CA ASN A 13 1.04 -32.93 18.19
C ASN A 13 1.49 -31.48 17.97
N VAL A 14 2.40 -31.27 17.01
CA VAL A 14 2.93 -29.94 16.67
C VAL A 14 2.95 -29.80 15.16
N GLU A 15 2.24 -28.80 14.66
CA GLU A 15 2.27 -28.36 13.28
C GLU A 15 2.90 -26.97 13.21
N VAL A 16 3.86 -26.79 12.32
CA VAL A 16 4.50 -25.51 12.06
C VAL A 16 4.26 -25.16 10.59
N ILE A 17 3.50 -24.10 10.36
CA ILE A 17 3.24 -23.56 9.04
C ILE A 17 4.22 -22.41 8.85
N SER A 18 5.10 -22.53 7.86
CA SER A 18 6.00 -21.45 7.47
C SER A 18 5.55 -20.87 6.14
N TYR A 19 5.48 -19.55 6.09
CA TYR A 19 4.99 -18.82 4.95
C TYR A 19 6.16 -18.40 4.06
N ASP A 20 6.15 -18.84 2.79
CA ASP A 20 7.11 -18.39 1.79
C ASP A 20 6.69 -17.02 1.23
N GLN A 21 7.16 -15.97 1.89
CA GLN A 21 6.80 -14.59 1.56
C GLN A 21 7.42 -14.07 0.25
N SER A 22 8.22 -14.89 -0.45
CA SER A 22 8.57 -14.60 -1.85
C SER A 22 7.38 -14.79 -2.79
N ARG A 23 6.29 -15.42 -2.33
CA ARG A 23 5.08 -15.68 -3.12
C ARG A 23 3.99 -14.67 -2.74
N PRO A 24 3.47 -13.86 -3.68
CA PRO A 24 2.44 -12.86 -3.39
C PRO A 24 1.17 -13.42 -2.72
N ALA A 25 0.80 -14.66 -3.05
CA ALA A 25 -0.36 -15.35 -2.46
C ALA A 25 -0.25 -15.53 -0.95
N VAL A 26 0.96 -15.54 -0.39
CA VAL A 26 1.18 -15.68 1.05
C VAL A 26 0.73 -14.42 1.81
N ASN A 27 0.90 -13.23 1.23
CA ASN A 27 0.47 -11.99 1.89
C ASN A 27 -1.05 -11.93 2.05
N LEU A 28 -1.81 -12.60 1.18
CA LEU A 28 -3.27 -12.72 1.30
C LEU A 28 -3.71 -13.76 2.31
N ALA A 29 -2.89 -14.79 2.51
CA ALA A 29 -3.14 -15.83 3.49
C ALA A 29 -2.84 -15.33 4.91
N MET A 30 -2.09 -14.24 5.06
CA MET A 30 -1.87 -13.60 6.36
C MET A 30 -3.14 -12.92 6.86
N PRO A 31 -3.33 -12.87 8.20
CA PRO A 31 -4.35 -12.03 8.81
C PRO A 31 -4.31 -10.59 8.27
N ASN A 32 -5.49 -10.05 7.96
CA ASN A 32 -5.68 -8.70 7.41
C ASN A 32 -4.92 -8.43 6.09
N ASN A 33 -4.70 -9.45 5.25
CA ASN A 33 -4.04 -9.34 3.94
C ASN A 33 -2.61 -8.72 4.03
N GLY A 34 -1.90 -8.95 5.14
CA GLY A 34 -0.54 -8.42 5.35
C GLY A 34 -0.48 -6.94 5.72
N ILE A 35 -1.64 -6.30 5.92
CA ILE A 35 -1.74 -4.95 6.48
C ILE A 35 -1.91 -5.09 8.00
N ASN A 36 -0.93 -4.61 8.75
CA ASN A 36 -1.08 -4.44 10.19
C ASN A 36 -1.77 -3.12 10.45
N ALA A 37 -2.83 -3.16 11.24
CA ALA A 37 -3.13 -2.05 12.13
C ALA A 37 -2.56 -2.44 13.50
N GLU A 38 -1.68 -1.61 14.03
CA GLU A 38 -1.09 -1.78 15.38
C GLU A 38 -1.49 -0.57 16.22
N LYS A 39 -1.74 -0.78 17.51
CA LYS A 39 -1.98 0.32 18.44
C LYS A 39 -0.67 0.77 19.08
N VAL A 40 -0.04 1.81 18.54
CA VAL A 40 1.20 2.40 19.10
C VAL A 40 0.82 3.63 19.93
N ASN A 41 1.17 3.64 21.23
CA ASN A 41 0.88 4.74 22.16
C ASN A 41 -0.60 5.18 22.23
N GLY A 42 -1.54 4.28 21.91
CA GLY A 42 -2.97 4.60 21.94
C GLY A 42 -3.58 4.87 20.56
N GLU A 43 -2.77 5.09 19.53
CA GLU A 43 -3.19 5.40 18.16
C GLU A 43 -3.05 4.19 17.26
N ILE A 44 -3.96 4.05 16.28
CA ILE A 44 -3.87 2.98 15.28
C ILE A 44 -2.91 3.45 14.17
N VAL A 45 -1.80 2.75 14.01
CA VAL A 45 -0.84 2.94 12.94
C VAL A 45 -1.00 1.80 11.94
N LEU A 46 -1.16 2.14 10.67
CA LEU A 46 -1.12 1.17 9.59
C LEU A 46 0.33 0.92 9.20
N SER A 47 0.76 -0.33 9.29
CA SER A 47 2.08 -0.78 8.86
C SER A 47 1.92 -1.96 7.91
N PHE A 48 2.70 -1.97 6.84
CA PHE A 48 2.77 -3.13 5.98
C PHE A 48 3.73 -4.14 6.62
N ILE A 49 3.36 -5.43 6.73
CA ILE A 49 4.35 -6.47 7.05
C ILE A 49 5.23 -6.61 5.81
N PRO A 50 6.48 -6.10 5.80
CA PRO A 50 7.35 -6.45 4.69
C PRO A 50 7.56 -7.96 4.71
N PRO A 51 8.00 -8.57 3.61
CA PRO A 51 8.33 -9.99 3.58
C PRO A 51 9.53 -10.28 4.51
N ALA A 52 9.28 -10.37 5.81
CA ALA A 52 10.16 -10.84 6.85
C ALA A 52 9.46 -12.01 7.58
N GLY A 53 10.23 -13.08 7.85
CA GLY A 53 9.69 -14.42 8.13
C GLY A 53 8.46 -14.44 9.04
N SER A 54 7.41 -15.15 8.61
CA SER A 54 6.23 -15.42 9.40
C SER A 54 5.98 -16.92 9.53
N PHE A 55 5.33 -17.30 10.61
CA PHE A 55 4.97 -18.68 10.88
C PHE A 55 3.73 -18.75 11.79
N GLU A 56 3.06 -19.88 11.73
CA GLU A 56 1.98 -20.28 12.64
C GLU A 56 2.42 -21.58 13.33
N ILE A 57 2.21 -21.69 14.63
CA ILE A 57 2.43 -22.93 15.37
C ILE A 57 1.10 -23.38 15.96
N ASN A 58 0.63 -24.53 15.48
CA ASN A 58 -0.54 -25.20 16.02
C ASN A 58 -0.07 -26.39 16.86
N MET A 59 -0.60 -26.48 18.08
CA MET A 59 -0.21 -27.52 19.02
C MET A 59 -1.43 -28.03 19.77
N ASP A 60 -1.52 -29.34 19.90
CA ASP A 60 -2.53 -30.00 20.71
C ASP A 60 -1.91 -31.13 21.54
N ILE A 61 -2.50 -31.39 22.71
CA ILE A 61 -2.17 -32.54 23.55
C ILE A 61 -3.44 -33.39 23.67
N ASP A 62 -3.36 -34.60 23.12
CA ASP A 62 -4.49 -35.54 23.02
C ASP A 62 -5.79 -34.86 22.51
N GLY A 63 -5.66 -33.98 21.50
CA GLY A 63 -6.79 -33.25 20.89
C GLY A 63 -7.23 -31.98 21.63
N THR A 64 -6.59 -31.62 22.74
CA THR A 64 -6.84 -30.34 23.43
C THR A 64 -5.81 -29.31 22.99
N GLU A 65 -6.28 -28.23 22.37
CA GLU A 65 -5.43 -27.16 21.86
C GLU A 65 -4.63 -26.46 22.97
N VAL A 66 -3.34 -26.31 22.75
CA VAL A 66 -2.44 -25.51 23.59
C VAL A 66 -2.60 -24.05 23.17
N LYS A 67 -2.72 -23.13 24.15
CA LYS A 67 -2.78 -21.68 23.89
C LYS A 67 -1.61 -20.91 24.49
N GLY A 68 -0.91 -21.49 25.45
CA GLY A 68 0.21 -20.83 26.12
C GLY A 68 1.06 -21.79 26.95
N PHE A 69 2.23 -21.30 27.35
CA PHE A 69 3.24 -22.08 28.06
C PHE A 69 3.42 -21.54 29.48
N SER A 70 3.38 -22.42 30.48
CA SER A 70 3.55 -22.05 31.90
C SER A 70 5.01 -21.89 32.34
N GLY A 71 5.97 -22.07 31.43
CA GLY A 71 7.42 -21.97 31.67
C GLY A 71 8.07 -20.81 30.91
N SER A 72 9.35 -20.97 30.56
CA SER A 72 10.15 -19.97 29.81
C SER A 72 9.81 -19.91 28.31
N GLY A 73 8.59 -20.28 27.90
CA GLY A 73 8.19 -20.28 26.50
C GLY A 73 8.91 -21.30 25.61
N ILE A 74 8.82 -21.07 24.30
CA ILE A 74 9.50 -21.83 23.23
C ILE A 74 10.48 -20.91 22.51
N ASN A 75 11.71 -21.38 22.31
CA ASN A 75 12.69 -20.69 21.46
C ASN A 75 12.50 -21.10 20.01
N LEU A 76 12.44 -20.11 19.13
CA LEU A 76 12.27 -20.31 17.70
C LEU A 76 13.53 -19.89 16.93
N SER A 77 13.58 -20.29 15.67
CA SER A 77 14.63 -19.88 14.74
C SER A 77 14.01 -19.57 13.39
N MET A 78 13.72 -18.30 13.17
CA MET A 78 13.03 -17.79 11.98
C MET A 78 14.06 -17.33 10.96
N PRO A 79 14.14 -17.92 9.75
CA PRO A 79 15.04 -17.43 8.73
C PRO A 79 14.56 -16.07 8.21
N LEU A 80 15.49 -15.14 8.02
CA LEU A 80 15.23 -13.92 7.23
C LEU A 80 15.51 -14.19 5.76
N ALA A 81 14.76 -13.56 4.87
CA ALA A 81 14.97 -13.66 3.45
C ALA A 81 16.39 -13.17 3.08
N PRO A 82 17.13 -13.88 2.20
CA PRO A 82 18.43 -13.40 1.74
C PRO A 82 18.31 -12.03 1.07
N GLY A 83 19.19 -11.09 1.44
CA GLY A 83 19.19 -9.74 0.88
C GLY A 83 18.11 -8.81 1.48
N LEU A 84 17.37 -9.25 2.50
CA LEU A 84 16.50 -8.34 3.25
C LEU A 84 17.34 -7.24 3.90
N GLU A 85 17.05 -5.99 3.54
CA GLU A 85 17.75 -4.81 4.04
C GLU A 85 17.16 -4.33 5.36
N ASN A 86 18.03 -4.01 6.31
CA ASN A 86 17.68 -3.28 7.51
C ASN A 86 17.46 -1.81 7.13
N PRO A 87 16.24 -1.26 7.29
CA PRO A 87 15.93 0.09 6.82
C PRO A 87 16.65 1.19 7.60
N LEU A 88 17.18 0.88 8.80
CA LEU A 88 17.95 1.83 9.59
C LEU A 88 19.37 2.01 9.03
N THR A 89 19.97 0.92 8.56
CA THR A 89 21.37 0.90 8.11
C THR A 89 21.49 0.90 6.59
N GLN A 90 20.41 0.64 5.86
CA GLN A 90 20.38 0.42 4.41
C GLN A 90 21.38 -0.66 3.95
N GLN A 91 21.61 -1.65 4.81
CA GLN A 91 22.47 -2.80 4.53
C GLN A 91 21.68 -4.09 4.79
N ALA A 92 22.10 -5.20 4.21
CA ALA A 92 21.53 -6.50 4.55
C ALA A 92 21.61 -6.75 6.06
N TYR A 93 20.55 -7.32 6.64
CA TYR A 93 20.51 -7.63 8.07
C TYR A 93 21.74 -8.41 8.53
N ALA A 94 22.42 -7.90 9.56
CA ALA A 94 23.64 -8.47 10.12
C ALA A 94 23.43 -8.97 11.55
N ALA A 95 24.36 -9.79 12.04
CA ALA A 95 24.31 -10.26 13.43
C ALA A 95 24.37 -9.06 14.40
N GLY A 96 23.45 -9.03 15.35
CA GLY A 96 23.31 -7.93 16.32
C GLY A 96 22.26 -6.88 15.95
N ASP A 97 21.78 -6.86 14.70
CA ASP A 97 20.63 -6.03 14.34
C ASP A 97 19.38 -6.45 15.12
N GLU A 98 18.42 -5.53 15.26
CA GLU A 98 17.13 -5.81 15.88
C GLU A 98 16.00 -5.78 14.84
N VAL A 99 14.99 -6.62 15.06
CA VAL A 99 13.69 -6.56 14.40
C VAL A 99 12.60 -6.51 15.46
N ASN A 100 11.46 -5.89 15.15
CA ASN A 100 10.27 -6.01 15.96
C ASN A 100 9.62 -7.39 15.71
N LEU A 101 9.06 -7.96 16.77
CA LEU A 101 8.23 -9.15 16.72
C LEU A 101 6.78 -8.74 16.96
N ILE A 102 5.87 -9.25 16.14
CA ILE A 102 4.43 -9.05 16.29
C ILE A 102 3.71 -10.38 16.23
N SER A 103 2.52 -10.44 16.80
CA SER A 103 1.67 -11.63 16.78
C SER A 103 0.21 -11.33 16.43
N PHE A 104 -0.52 -12.34 15.96
CA PHE A 104 -1.95 -12.26 15.67
C PHE A 104 -2.64 -13.56 16.06
N SER A 105 -3.48 -13.49 17.08
CA SER A 105 -4.27 -14.62 17.53
C SER A 105 -5.67 -14.58 16.93
N THR A 106 -6.25 -15.74 16.67
CA THR A 106 -7.63 -15.85 16.16
C THR A 106 -8.60 -15.13 17.10
N GLY A 107 -9.31 -14.14 16.57
CA GLY A 107 -10.27 -13.32 17.32
C GLY A 107 -9.73 -11.94 17.72
N ASP A 108 -8.42 -11.71 17.59
CA ASP A 108 -7.86 -10.38 17.77
C ASP A 108 -8.25 -9.48 16.59
N PRO A 109 -8.63 -8.22 16.83
CA PRO A 109 -8.92 -7.30 15.74
C PRO A 109 -7.64 -6.85 15.02
N LEU A 110 -6.49 -6.87 15.72
CA LEU A 110 -5.25 -6.21 15.36
C LEU A 110 -4.04 -7.07 15.75
N TRP A 111 -2.92 -6.90 15.04
CA TRP A 111 -1.64 -7.46 15.43
C TRP A 111 -1.15 -6.83 16.75
N GLN A 112 -0.51 -7.64 17.60
CA GLN A 112 0.00 -7.23 18.91
C GLN A 112 1.53 -7.17 18.88
N ALA A 113 2.10 -6.17 19.54
CA ALA A 113 3.55 -6.06 19.73
C ALA A 113 4.04 -7.12 20.73
N GLU A 114 5.06 -7.88 20.34
CA GLU A 114 5.69 -8.92 21.16
C GLU A 114 7.10 -8.52 21.63
N GLY A 115 7.53 -7.30 21.28
CA GLY A 115 8.84 -6.76 21.61
C GLY A 115 9.83 -6.82 20.46
N LYS A 116 11.11 -6.94 20.78
CA LYS A 116 12.20 -6.98 19.80
C LYS A 116 12.93 -8.31 19.87
N ALA A 117 13.46 -8.72 18.73
CA ALA A 117 14.31 -9.89 18.61
C ALA A 117 15.60 -9.55 17.85
N THR A 118 16.71 -10.15 18.30
CA THR A 118 18.03 -9.91 17.71
C THR A 118 18.28 -10.86 16.55
N VAL A 119 18.85 -10.32 15.48
CA VAL A 119 19.32 -11.07 14.33
C VAL A 119 20.62 -11.80 14.70
N VAL A 120 20.67 -13.08 14.40
CA VAL A 120 21.88 -13.91 14.47
C VAL A 120 22.24 -14.41 13.08
N VAL A 121 23.54 -14.53 12.80
CA VAL A 121 24.01 -15.08 11.52
C VAL A 121 24.67 -16.43 11.77
N GLU A 122 24.12 -17.48 11.18
CA GLU A 122 24.60 -18.85 11.31
C GLU A 122 24.82 -19.44 9.92
N ASN A 123 26.05 -19.89 9.64
CA ASN A 123 26.44 -20.42 8.33
C ASN A 123 26.13 -19.44 7.17
N GLY A 124 26.30 -18.14 7.40
CA GLY A 124 26.05 -17.09 6.40
C GLY A 124 24.57 -16.79 6.14
N LYS A 125 23.64 -17.36 6.92
CA LYS A 125 22.20 -17.06 6.84
C LYS A 125 21.77 -16.30 8.09
N ALA A 126 20.96 -15.26 7.90
CA ALA A 126 20.40 -14.48 8.99
C ALA A 126 19.13 -15.13 9.54
N PHE A 127 19.01 -15.17 10.86
CA PHE A 127 17.86 -15.69 11.60
C PHE A 127 17.46 -14.74 12.70
N VAL A 128 16.19 -14.78 13.08
CA VAL A 128 15.65 -14.16 14.30
C VAL A 128 15.31 -15.29 15.26
N LYS A 129 15.74 -15.18 16.52
CA LYS A 129 15.53 -16.22 17.53
C LYS A 129 14.68 -15.73 18.70
N PRO A 130 13.37 -15.50 18.48
CA PRO A 130 12.50 -15.05 19.56
C PRO A 130 12.20 -16.17 20.55
N ASN A 131 11.90 -15.78 21.78
CA ASN A 131 11.30 -16.64 22.79
C ASN A 131 9.82 -16.26 22.90
N ILE A 132 8.92 -17.19 22.54
CA ILE A 132 7.47 -16.95 22.55
C ILE A 132 6.82 -17.65 23.75
N THR A 133 5.82 -17.02 24.36
CA THR A 133 5.14 -17.53 25.57
C THR A 133 3.71 -18.00 25.30
N HIS A 134 3.19 -17.74 24.10
CA HIS A 134 1.86 -18.13 23.66
C HIS A 134 1.88 -18.62 22.20
N LEU A 135 0.80 -19.28 21.78
CA LEU A 135 0.66 -19.75 20.41
C LEU A 135 -0.19 -18.78 19.61
N SER A 136 0.38 -18.32 18.50
CA SER A 136 -0.17 -17.27 17.66
C SER A 136 0.45 -17.34 16.27
N ASN A 137 -0.07 -16.54 15.34
CA ASN A 137 0.66 -16.22 14.12
C ASN A 137 1.71 -15.19 14.47
N TYR A 138 2.95 -15.40 14.10
CA TYR A 138 4.03 -14.45 14.36
C TYR A 138 4.63 -13.95 13.05
N ALA A 139 5.03 -12.69 13.05
CA ALA A 139 5.77 -12.07 11.97
C ALA A 139 6.86 -11.15 12.54
N THR A 140 7.87 -10.87 11.72
CA THR A 140 8.87 -9.86 12.04
C THR A 140 8.60 -8.59 11.24
N THR A 141 8.86 -7.43 11.84
CA THR A 141 8.84 -6.15 11.12
C THR A 141 10.13 -5.40 11.43
N PRO A 142 10.58 -4.50 10.54
CA PRO A 142 11.73 -3.68 10.84
C PRO A 142 11.49 -2.82 12.09
N VAL A 143 12.55 -2.54 12.85
CA VAL A 143 12.45 -1.60 13.97
C VAL A 143 12.13 -0.21 13.43
N THR A 144 10.89 0.23 13.64
CA THR A 144 10.49 1.62 13.41
C THR A 144 11.18 2.50 14.46
N ILE A 145 11.78 3.60 14.04
CA ILE A 145 12.29 4.62 14.97
C ILE A 145 11.07 5.25 15.64
N ASN A 146 10.92 5.08 16.96
CA ASN A 146 9.88 5.77 17.71
C ASN A 146 10.08 7.29 17.52
N ASN A 147 9.07 7.95 16.96
CA ASN A 147 9.04 9.36 16.59
C ASN A 147 8.96 10.31 17.81
N ASP A 148 9.97 10.30 18.68
CA ASP A 148 10.15 11.37 19.69
C ASP A 148 11.15 12.45 19.24
N GLN A 149 11.65 12.42 18.01
CA GLN A 149 12.37 13.57 17.45
C GLN A 149 11.38 14.53 16.79
N VAL A 150 10.77 15.38 17.61
CA VAL A 150 10.20 16.64 17.16
C VAL A 150 11.35 17.54 16.73
N LEU A 151 11.56 17.70 15.43
CA LEU A 151 12.36 18.81 14.92
C LEU A 151 11.52 20.09 15.03
N VAL A 152 11.64 20.80 16.15
CA VAL A 152 11.14 22.18 16.25
C VAL A 152 12.11 23.05 15.46
N VAL A 153 11.69 23.52 14.29
CA VAL A 153 12.39 24.62 13.61
C VAL A 153 11.92 25.91 14.28
N ASP A 154 12.72 26.39 15.23
CA ASP A 154 12.57 27.74 15.77
C ASP A 154 12.93 28.77 14.70
N ASN A 155 12.21 29.88 14.70
CA ASN A 155 12.36 30.98 13.76
C ASN A 155 13.76 31.59 13.86
N VAL A 156 14.69 31.20 12.99
CA VAL A 156 16.04 31.78 12.95
C VAL A 156 16.05 32.97 12.01
N GLY A 157 15.75 34.14 12.59
CA GLY A 157 16.26 35.43 12.14
C GLY A 157 15.34 36.20 11.20
N ASP A 158 15.00 37.42 11.65
CA ASP A 158 14.37 38.48 10.88
C ASP A 158 15.01 38.66 9.49
N VAL A 159 14.38 38.10 8.46
CA VAL A 159 14.54 38.56 7.09
C VAL A 159 13.30 39.40 6.78
N PRO A 160 13.42 40.68 6.39
CA PRO A 160 12.26 41.49 6.08
C PRO A 160 11.62 40.94 4.80
N LEU A 161 10.52 40.20 4.96
CA LEU A 161 9.64 39.83 3.87
C LEU A 161 8.95 41.10 3.38
N VAL A 162 9.37 41.57 2.21
CA VAL A 162 8.64 42.58 1.45
C VAL A 162 7.34 41.93 0.98
N GLU A 163 6.23 42.49 1.46
CA GLU A 163 4.85 42.29 0.99
C GLU A 163 4.79 42.05 -0.52
N GLN A 164 4.08 41.00 -0.98
CA GLN A 164 3.13 41.00 -2.11
C GLN A 164 2.36 39.66 -2.18
N SER A 165 1.46 39.40 -1.23
CA SER A 165 0.52 38.26 -1.27
C SER A 165 -0.96 38.66 -1.40
N TRP A 166 -1.25 39.96 -1.57
CA TRP A 166 -2.62 40.49 -1.44
C TRP A 166 -3.54 40.33 -2.68
N TRP A 167 -3.03 39.96 -3.86
CA TRP A 167 -3.87 39.94 -5.08
C TRP A 167 -4.38 38.56 -5.50
N ILE A 168 -3.84 37.45 -5.00
CA ILE A 168 -4.31 36.09 -5.33
C ILE A 168 -5.71 35.83 -4.72
N ASN A 169 -5.97 36.34 -3.51
CA ASN A 169 -7.28 36.24 -2.89
C ASN A 169 -8.36 37.11 -3.57
N GLU A 170 -7.96 38.20 -4.24
CA GLU A 170 -8.87 39.16 -4.85
C GLU A 170 -9.29 38.77 -6.29
N LEU A 171 -8.44 38.04 -7.02
CA LEU A 171 -8.73 37.60 -8.39
C LEU A 171 -9.57 36.31 -8.48
N LEU A 172 -9.58 35.49 -7.41
CA LEU A 172 -10.28 34.21 -7.38
C LEU A 172 -11.51 34.20 -6.46
N GLY A 173 -11.83 35.30 -5.76
CA GLY A 173 -13.04 35.39 -4.96
C GLY A 173 -13.06 34.48 -3.74
N GLY A 174 -11.92 34.32 -3.07
CA GLY A 174 -11.84 33.57 -1.80
C GLY A 174 -12.04 32.06 -1.93
N VAL A 175 -11.59 31.43 -3.02
CA VAL A 175 -11.53 29.96 -3.09
C VAL A 175 -10.36 29.47 -2.24
N ASN A 176 -10.66 28.73 -1.18
CA ASN A 176 -9.66 27.89 -0.51
C ASN A 176 -9.18 26.85 -1.52
N LEU A 177 -8.00 27.06 -2.11
CA LEU A 177 -7.37 26.05 -2.94
C LEU A 177 -6.85 24.94 -2.04
N LYS A 178 -7.53 23.79 -2.06
CA LYS A 178 -6.99 22.56 -1.47
C LYS A 178 -6.00 21.95 -2.44
N PHE A 179 -4.80 21.60 -1.98
CA PHE A 179 -3.85 20.83 -2.77
C PHE A 179 -3.62 19.50 -2.05
N LEU A 180 -3.62 18.41 -2.82
CA LEU A 180 -3.23 17.11 -2.32
C LEU A 180 -1.72 17.01 -2.49
N ILE A 181 -0.96 17.03 -1.40
CA ILE A 181 0.48 16.82 -1.46
C ILE A 181 0.72 15.31 -1.37
N MET A 182 0.98 14.69 -2.52
CA MET A 182 1.42 13.30 -2.58
C MET A 182 2.93 13.25 -2.47
N MET A 183 3.45 12.54 -1.48
CA MET A 183 4.89 12.40 -1.30
C MET A 183 5.30 11.03 -1.74
N GLU A 184 6.24 10.94 -2.68
CA GLU A 184 6.79 9.67 -3.16
C GLU A 184 8.26 9.56 -2.76
N ASN A 185 8.74 8.37 -2.39
CA ASN A 185 10.18 8.14 -2.33
C ASN A 185 10.78 8.05 -3.75
N PHE A 186 12.10 7.91 -3.84
CA PHE A 186 12.81 7.72 -5.12
C PHE A 186 12.37 6.47 -5.92
N SER A 187 11.61 5.54 -5.30
CA SER A 187 11.04 4.37 -5.98
C SER A 187 9.59 4.59 -6.44
N GLY A 188 9.02 5.80 -6.33
CA GLY A 188 7.65 6.11 -6.71
C GLY A 188 6.58 5.60 -5.71
N LYS A 189 6.99 5.18 -4.50
CA LYS A 189 6.07 4.71 -3.46
C LYS A 189 5.54 5.92 -2.69
N ILE A 190 4.22 6.06 -2.64
CA ILE A 190 3.53 7.09 -1.85
C ILE A 190 3.81 6.85 -0.36
N LEU A 191 4.33 7.85 0.33
CA LEU A 191 4.77 7.82 1.72
C LEU A 191 3.74 8.44 2.67
N ASP A 192 2.98 9.43 2.21
CA ASP A 192 1.94 10.11 2.98
C ASP A 192 0.99 10.90 2.05
N LEU A 193 -0.25 11.10 2.53
CA LEU A 193 -1.34 11.85 1.92
C LEU A 193 -1.97 12.71 3.02
N SER A 194 -1.52 13.97 3.15
CA SER A 194 -2.08 14.88 4.15
C SER A 194 -2.91 15.99 3.52
N ASP A 195 -4.18 16.10 3.92
CA ASP A 195 -5.05 17.26 3.67
C ASP A 195 -4.69 18.32 4.73
N LYS A 196 -4.01 19.41 4.36
CA LYS A 196 -3.55 20.43 5.33
C LYS A 196 -4.02 21.83 4.96
N ASP A 197 -4.39 22.59 5.99
CA ASP A 197 -4.74 24.00 5.90
C ASP A 197 -3.48 24.87 5.74
N TYR A 198 -3.59 25.89 4.88
CA TYR A 198 -2.54 26.88 4.64
C TYR A 198 -2.35 27.82 5.84
N LEU A 199 -1.12 28.28 6.06
CA LEU A 199 -0.86 29.45 6.91
C LEU A 199 -1.31 30.73 6.15
N ASP A 200 -1.65 31.79 6.88
CA ASP A 200 -2.17 33.07 6.33
C ASP A 200 -1.23 33.76 5.30
N ASP A 201 0.03 33.32 5.21
CA ASP A 201 1.03 33.81 4.25
C ASP A 201 1.17 32.94 2.98
N GLY A 202 0.37 31.88 2.84
CA GLY A 202 0.41 30.96 1.71
C GLY A 202 1.54 29.93 1.77
N SER A 203 2.29 29.85 2.88
CA SER A 203 3.31 28.82 3.06
C SER A 203 2.75 27.52 3.63
N VAL A 204 3.38 26.41 3.26
CA VAL A 204 3.13 25.07 3.82
C VAL A 204 4.44 24.56 4.40
N THR A 205 4.47 24.35 5.72
CA THR A 205 5.61 23.73 6.40
C THR A 205 5.39 22.22 6.47
N LEU A 206 6.25 21.46 5.81
CA LEU A 206 6.27 20.00 5.89
C LEU A 206 7.45 19.58 6.77
N ASN A 207 7.18 18.80 7.82
CA ASN A 207 8.19 18.28 8.74
C ASN A 207 8.45 16.80 8.40
N PHE A 208 9.72 16.45 8.17
CA PHE A 208 10.14 15.09 7.83
C PHE A 208 11.20 14.58 8.80
N SER A 209 11.16 13.27 9.07
CA SER A 209 12.15 12.56 9.91
C SER A 209 13.20 11.78 9.09
N TYR A 210 13.20 11.90 7.77
CA TYR A 210 14.17 11.27 6.84
C TYR A 210 14.45 12.22 5.66
N GLU A 211 15.35 11.85 4.74
CA GLU A 211 15.60 12.58 3.49
C GLU A 211 14.62 12.13 2.39
N PRO A 212 13.42 12.74 2.23
CA PRO A 212 12.62 12.45 1.06
C PRO A 212 13.24 13.14 -0.16
N GLY A 213 13.28 12.42 -1.29
CA GLY A 213 13.08 13.12 -2.55
C GLY A 213 11.69 13.74 -2.49
N LEU A 214 11.59 15.06 -2.47
CA LEU A 214 10.27 15.69 -2.47
C LEU A 214 9.79 15.72 -3.92
N LYS A 215 8.68 15.06 -4.18
CA LYS A 215 7.89 15.19 -5.40
C LYS A 215 6.57 15.79 -4.97
N VAL A 216 6.19 16.95 -5.51
CA VAL A 216 4.88 17.55 -5.30
C VAL A 216 4.10 17.36 -6.59
N THR A 217 2.96 16.70 -6.49
CA THR A 217 2.00 16.58 -7.58
C THR A 217 0.74 17.38 -7.30
N ASP A 218 -0.05 17.66 -8.34
CA ASP A 218 -1.41 18.14 -8.16
C ASP A 218 -2.38 17.00 -7.77
N GLN A 219 -3.67 17.32 -7.62
CA GLN A 219 -4.72 16.36 -7.24
C GLN A 219 -4.96 15.23 -8.28
N ILE A 220 -4.39 15.36 -9.47
CA ILE A 220 -4.54 14.40 -10.59
C ILE A 220 -3.21 13.71 -10.91
N GLY A 221 -2.17 13.91 -10.08
CA GLY A 221 -0.90 13.19 -10.13
C GLY A 221 0.17 13.82 -11.02
N ASP A 222 -0.04 15.03 -11.54
CA ASP A 222 0.95 15.71 -12.37
C ASP A 222 2.05 16.35 -11.55
N PHE A 223 3.30 16.16 -11.99
CA PHE A 223 4.47 16.72 -11.34
C PHE A 223 4.48 18.26 -11.44
N ILE A 224 4.39 18.92 -10.28
CA ILE A 224 4.49 20.38 -10.18
C ILE A 224 5.94 20.79 -9.94
N LEU A 225 6.57 20.22 -8.89
CA LEU A 225 7.95 20.52 -8.52
C LEU A 225 8.56 19.37 -7.72
N GLY A 226 9.88 19.27 -7.73
CA GLY A 226 10.59 18.31 -6.90
C GLY A 226 12.09 18.57 -6.83
N GLY A 227 12.69 18.07 -5.77
CA GLY A 227 14.12 18.22 -5.48
C GLY A 227 14.63 17.04 -4.68
N GLY A 228 15.89 16.66 -4.94
CA GLY A 228 16.64 15.72 -4.10
C GLY A 228 17.81 16.45 -3.47
N ALA A 229 18.16 16.07 -2.24
CA ALA A 229 19.44 16.48 -1.66
C ALA A 229 20.59 15.79 -2.42
N GLN A 230 21.58 16.55 -2.86
CA GLN A 230 22.86 15.98 -3.31
C GLN A 230 23.77 15.82 -2.10
N GLU A 231 24.02 14.56 -1.72
CA GLU A 231 25.09 14.02 -0.85
C GLU A 231 25.42 14.67 0.52
N PRO A 232 25.90 13.87 1.50
CA PRO A 232 25.83 14.21 2.91
C PRO A 232 27.11 14.88 3.42
N SER A 233 27.02 16.12 3.88
CA SER A 233 27.95 16.64 4.89
C SER A 233 27.42 17.78 5.78
N ALA A 234 26.17 18.22 5.58
CA ALA A 234 25.55 19.23 6.43
C ALA A 234 24.01 19.11 6.42
N PRO A 235 23.29 19.58 7.47
CA PRO A 235 21.84 19.70 7.43
C PRO A 235 21.45 20.63 6.27
N ALA A 236 20.78 20.09 5.26
CA ALA A 236 20.24 20.87 4.16
C ALA A 236 18.81 21.29 4.50
N SER A 237 18.55 22.60 4.54
CA SER A 237 17.19 23.13 4.50
C SER A 237 16.77 23.34 3.05
N PHE A 238 15.54 22.95 2.71
CA PHE A 238 14.93 23.26 1.42
C PHE A 238 13.88 24.35 1.62
N LEU A 239 14.15 25.54 1.08
CA LEU A 239 13.16 26.61 0.97
C LEU A 239 12.56 26.52 -0.43
N VAL A 240 11.32 26.03 -0.52
CA VAL A 240 10.55 26.11 -1.77
C VAL A 240 9.93 27.50 -1.83
N SER A 241 10.66 28.47 -2.40
CA SER A 241 10.12 29.79 -2.72
C SER A 241 9.57 29.78 -4.14
N VAL A 242 8.25 29.83 -4.27
CA VAL A 242 7.59 30.05 -5.57
C VAL A 242 7.67 31.56 -5.87
N SER A 243 8.82 32.00 -6.35
CA SER A 243 9.01 33.39 -6.77
C SER A 243 8.70 33.56 -8.26
N GLY A 244 7.72 34.42 -8.56
CA GLY A 244 7.69 35.26 -9.76
C GLY A 244 7.43 34.65 -11.13
N ASN A 245 7.30 33.33 -11.30
CA ASN A 245 6.96 32.75 -12.60
C ASN A 245 5.49 32.33 -12.65
N THR A 246 4.78 32.84 -13.66
CA THR A 246 3.43 32.38 -14.02
C THR A 246 3.51 30.90 -14.40
N VAL A 247 3.20 30.01 -13.47
CA VAL A 247 2.94 28.60 -13.77
C VAL A 247 1.64 28.58 -14.57
N THR A 248 1.76 28.29 -15.87
CA THR A 248 0.57 28.08 -16.69
C THR A 248 0.09 26.67 -16.38
N TYR A 249 -0.90 26.57 -15.50
CA TYR A 249 -1.58 25.32 -15.20
C TYR A 249 -2.58 25.05 -16.33
N ASP A 250 -2.35 23.98 -17.09
CA ASP A 250 -3.35 23.43 -18.00
C ASP A 250 -4.13 22.37 -17.21
N PRO A 251 -5.32 22.68 -16.68
CA PRO A 251 -6.07 21.75 -15.87
C PRO A 251 -6.35 20.50 -16.69
N LYS A 252 -5.70 19.37 -16.36
CA LYS A 252 -6.13 18.12 -16.97
C LYS A 252 -7.53 17.78 -16.47
N PRO A 253 -8.36 17.16 -17.31
CA PRO A 253 -9.69 16.73 -16.89
C PRO A 253 -9.62 15.85 -15.65
N ASN A 254 -10.59 16.00 -14.74
CA ASN A 254 -10.73 15.11 -13.60
C ASN A 254 -10.80 13.66 -14.11
N PRO A 255 -9.99 12.75 -13.57
CA PRO A 255 -10.02 11.36 -13.99
C PRO A 255 -11.37 10.74 -13.61
N VAL A 256 -11.86 9.85 -14.47
CA VAL A 256 -13.13 9.15 -14.27
C VAL A 256 -12.87 7.83 -13.55
N HIS A 257 -13.72 7.48 -12.59
CA HIS A 257 -13.71 6.22 -11.86
C HIS A 257 -14.78 5.30 -12.45
N ILE A 258 -14.40 4.19 -13.06
CA ILE A 258 -15.37 3.26 -13.64
C ILE A 258 -15.06 1.81 -13.26
N GLY A 259 -16.10 0.98 -13.21
CA GLY A 259 -15.98 -0.46 -13.01
C GLY A 259 -16.26 -1.22 -14.30
N TYR A 260 -15.74 -2.44 -14.40
CA TYR A 260 -16.12 -3.39 -15.44
C TYR A 260 -16.52 -4.73 -14.82
N THR A 261 -17.64 -5.28 -15.28
CA THR A 261 -18.03 -6.66 -14.97
C THR A 261 -18.33 -7.41 -16.26
N LEU A 262 -17.97 -8.69 -16.32
CA LEU A 262 -18.29 -9.58 -17.41
C LEU A 262 -19.56 -10.35 -17.05
N ARG A 263 -20.48 -10.54 -17.99
CA ARG A 263 -21.66 -11.38 -17.80
C ARG A 263 -21.81 -12.34 -18.97
N CYS A 264 -22.00 -13.61 -18.68
CA CYS A 264 -22.32 -14.60 -19.71
C CYS A 264 -23.77 -14.44 -20.18
N LYS A 265 -23.99 -14.45 -21.49
CA LYS A 265 -25.33 -14.29 -22.06
C LYS A 265 -26.28 -15.37 -21.52
N GLY A 266 -27.34 -14.92 -20.84
CA GLY A 266 -28.34 -15.81 -20.24
C GLY A 266 -28.03 -16.26 -18.80
N GLU A 267 -26.93 -15.79 -18.22
CA GLU A 267 -26.59 -16.01 -16.81
C GLU A 267 -26.79 -14.71 -16.01
N GLU A 268 -27.16 -14.84 -14.72
CA GLU A 268 -27.26 -13.70 -13.80
C GLU A 268 -25.94 -13.37 -13.11
N ALA A 269 -25.01 -14.32 -13.09
CA ALA A 269 -23.71 -14.14 -12.45
C ALA A 269 -22.84 -13.15 -13.23
N THR A 270 -22.14 -12.29 -12.48
CA THR A 270 -21.16 -11.37 -13.03
C THR A 270 -19.76 -11.75 -12.54
N TYR A 271 -18.77 -11.52 -13.39
CA TYR A 271 -17.40 -11.92 -13.17
C TYR A 271 -16.45 -10.73 -13.31
N THR A 272 -15.40 -10.70 -12.51
CA THR A 272 -14.32 -9.72 -12.69
C THR A 272 -13.48 -10.13 -13.91
N PRO A 273 -13.01 -9.18 -14.74
CA PRO A 273 -12.07 -9.48 -15.80
C PRO A 273 -10.85 -10.27 -15.30
N PRO A 274 -10.34 -11.26 -16.04
CA PRO A 274 -9.17 -12.05 -15.63
C PRO A 274 -7.93 -11.18 -15.39
N PHE A 275 -7.03 -11.63 -14.50
CA PHE A 275 -5.74 -10.96 -14.31
C PHE A 275 -4.92 -10.93 -15.61
N GLY A 276 -4.24 -9.82 -15.86
CA GLY A 276 -3.53 -9.53 -17.10
C GLY A 276 -4.41 -8.94 -18.20
N SER A 277 -5.73 -8.84 -18.01
CA SER A 277 -6.61 -8.18 -18.96
C SER A 277 -6.24 -6.70 -19.11
N LYS A 278 -6.17 -6.22 -20.34
CA LYS A 278 -5.87 -4.83 -20.67
C LYS A 278 -7.10 -4.13 -21.20
N VAL A 279 -7.42 -2.97 -20.65
CA VAL A 279 -8.42 -2.05 -21.20
C VAL A 279 -7.68 -1.03 -22.05
N SER A 280 -8.12 -0.91 -23.29
CA SER A 280 -7.66 0.12 -24.22
C SER A 280 -8.87 0.93 -24.71
N TYR A 281 -8.66 2.18 -25.09
CA TYR A 281 -9.74 3.07 -25.54
C TYR A 281 -9.34 3.94 -26.73
N ARG A 282 -10.33 4.53 -27.39
CA ARG A 282 -10.18 5.65 -28.33
C ARG A 282 -11.47 6.49 -28.35
N PRO A 283 -11.45 7.73 -28.85
CA PRO A 283 -12.69 8.50 -29.03
C PRO A 283 -13.69 7.74 -29.91
N ALA A 284 -14.97 7.77 -29.56
CA ALA A 284 -15.99 6.96 -30.24
C ALA A 284 -16.06 7.30 -31.75
N GLY A 285 -16.00 6.26 -32.59
CA GLY A 285 -16.03 6.42 -34.05
C GLY A 285 -14.74 6.99 -34.65
N SER A 286 -13.69 7.21 -33.85
CA SER A 286 -12.38 7.63 -34.37
C SER A 286 -11.68 6.49 -35.12
N SER A 287 -10.84 6.86 -36.08
CA SER A 287 -9.92 5.94 -36.77
C SER A 287 -8.58 5.81 -36.05
N GLU A 288 -8.40 6.49 -34.92
CA GLU A 288 -7.23 6.37 -34.07
C GLU A 288 -7.00 4.94 -33.57
N GLU A 289 -5.73 4.63 -33.31
CA GLU A 289 -5.35 3.40 -32.62
C GLU A 289 -5.83 3.42 -31.16
N TYR A 290 -6.16 2.24 -30.65
CA TYR A 290 -6.52 2.07 -29.25
C TYR A 290 -5.30 2.33 -28.36
N LYS A 291 -5.49 3.13 -27.30
CA LYS A 291 -4.48 3.43 -26.29
C LYS A 291 -4.77 2.62 -25.03
N ASP A 292 -3.78 1.89 -24.53
CA ASP A 292 -3.89 1.17 -23.26
C ASP A 292 -4.08 2.18 -22.12
N ILE A 293 -5.09 1.95 -21.27
CA ILE A 293 -5.42 2.83 -20.13
C ILE A 293 -5.43 2.09 -18.80
N TYR A 294 -5.67 0.77 -18.82
CA TYR A 294 -5.73 -0.01 -17.60
C TYR A 294 -5.25 -1.44 -17.82
N THR A 295 -4.65 -2.03 -16.78
CA THR A 295 -4.35 -3.46 -16.73
C THR A 295 -4.87 -4.02 -15.42
N PHE A 296 -5.73 -5.03 -15.50
CA PHE A 296 -6.20 -5.77 -14.34
C PHE A 296 -5.03 -6.58 -13.80
N THR A 297 -4.60 -6.26 -12.59
CA THR A 297 -3.58 -6.99 -11.85
C THR A 297 -4.22 -7.67 -10.66
N PHE A 298 -3.46 -8.55 -10.03
CA PHE A 298 -3.91 -9.19 -8.80
C PHE A 298 -4.28 -8.15 -7.72
N GLU A 299 -3.48 -7.10 -7.59
CA GLU A 299 -3.62 -6.07 -6.55
C GLU A 299 -4.83 -5.17 -6.76
N ASN A 300 -5.21 -4.90 -8.01
CA ASN A 300 -6.23 -3.91 -8.32
C ASN A 300 -7.60 -4.49 -8.69
N ALA A 301 -7.72 -5.79 -8.98
CA ALA A 301 -8.98 -6.40 -9.38
C ALA A 301 -10.00 -6.55 -8.24
N VAL A 302 -9.58 -6.35 -6.98
CA VAL A 302 -10.48 -6.29 -5.82
C VAL A 302 -11.29 -4.98 -5.79
N ASN A 303 -10.81 -3.95 -6.47
CA ASN A 303 -11.51 -2.67 -6.54
C ASN A 303 -12.65 -2.77 -7.56
N ARG A 304 -13.85 -2.33 -7.18
CA ARG A 304 -15.00 -2.29 -8.08
C ARG A 304 -15.00 -1.11 -9.04
N LEU A 305 -14.25 -0.06 -8.70
CA LEU A 305 -14.07 1.16 -9.49
C LEU A 305 -12.56 1.40 -9.65
N HIS A 306 -12.18 1.81 -10.85
CA HIS A 306 -10.80 2.05 -11.23
C HIS A 306 -10.66 3.46 -11.80
N THR A 307 -9.64 4.19 -11.36
CA THR A 307 -9.29 5.50 -11.91
C THR A 307 -8.67 5.34 -13.29
N LEU A 308 -9.30 5.90 -14.32
CA LEU A 308 -8.85 5.84 -15.70
C LEU A 308 -8.38 7.21 -16.17
N ASN A 309 -7.05 7.39 -16.15
CA ASN A 309 -6.42 8.64 -16.57
C ASN A 309 -6.52 8.83 -18.09
N GLY A 310 -7.03 9.99 -18.52
CA GLY A 310 -7.20 10.32 -19.94
C GLY A 310 -8.61 10.10 -20.49
N LEU A 311 -9.57 9.72 -19.63
CA LEU A 311 -11.00 9.80 -19.94
C LEU A 311 -11.60 11.05 -19.29
N GLU A 312 -12.76 11.46 -19.81
CA GLU A 312 -13.51 12.61 -19.31
C GLU A 312 -14.97 12.20 -19.10
N ASP A 313 -15.57 12.67 -18.02
CA ASP A 313 -16.98 12.44 -17.71
C ASP A 313 -17.89 13.03 -18.80
N GLY A 314 -18.93 12.30 -19.17
CA GLY A 314 -19.87 12.67 -20.23
C GLY A 314 -19.36 12.52 -21.67
N LYS A 315 -18.09 12.15 -21.90
CA LYS A 315 -17.57 11.86 -23.25
C LYS A 315 -17.81 10.41 -23.66
N THR A 316 -17.87 10.18 -24.97
CA THR A 316 -18.13 8.85 -25.54
C THR A 316 -16.86 8.25 -26.15
N TYR A 317 -16.57 6.99 -25.81
CA TYR A 317 -15.38 6.27 -26.27
C TYR A 317 -15.73 4.87 -26.79
N ASP A 318 -14.86 4.34 -27.64
CA ASP A 318 -14.83 2.91 -27.95
C ASP A 318 -13.78 2.24 -27.06
N PHE A 319 -14.16 1.14 -26.41
CA PHE A 319 -13.28 0.34 -25.56
C PHE A 319 -12.95 -0.99 -26.20
N LYS A 320 -11.76 -1.46 -25.88
CA LYS A 320 -11.27 -2.80 -26.20
C LYS A 320 -10.75 -3.45 -24.92
N LEU A 321 -11.30 -4.60 -24.56
CA LEU A 321 -10.78 -5.44 -23.48
C LEU A 321 -10.03 -6.62 -24.08
N ASN A 322 -8.74 -6.71 -23.80
CA ASN A 322 -7.85 -7.74 -24.33
C ASN A 322 -7.33 -8.63 -23.21
N TRP A 323 -7.50 -9.95 -23.34
CA TRP A 323 -6.86 -10.91 -22.46
C TRP A 323 -6.48 -12.17 -23.24
N SER A 324 -5.25 -12.64 -23.03
CA SER A 324 -4.71 -13.75 -23.82
C SER A 324 -4.87 -13.50 -25.34
N THR A 325 -5.61 -14.34 -26.06
CA THR A 325 -5.93 -14.21 -27.48
C THR A 325 -7.31 -13.63 -27.76
N MET A 326 -8.05 -13.23 -26.73
CA MET A 326 -9.41 -12.72 -26.84
C MET A 326 -9.41 -11.20 -26.83
N GLU A 327 -10.25 -10.62 -27.70
CA GLU A 327 -10.50 -9.18 -27.77
C GLU A 327 -12.01 -8.94 -27.77
N LEU A 328 -12.50 -8.17 -26.80
CA LEU A 328 -13.88 -7.69 -26.75
C LEU A 328 -13.93 -6.22 -27.07
N TYR A 329 -14.95 -5.82 -27.82
CA TYR A 329 -15.15 -4.44 -28.24
C TYR A 329 -16.48 -3.91 -27.72
N GLN A 330 -16.44 -2.73 -27.11
CA GLN A 330 -17.63 -1.98 -26.71
C GLN A 330 -17.56 -0.60 -27.37
N THR A 331 -18.48 -0.32 -28.29
CA THR A 331 -18.48 0.93 -29.04
C THR A 331 -19.44 1.95 -28.45
N SER A 332 -19.12 3.23 -28.61
CA SER A 332 -20.00 4.36 -28.27
C SER A 332 -20.45 4.37 -26.80
N LEU A 333 -19.53 4.08 -25.88
CA LEU A 333 -19.80 4.09 -24.43
C LEU A 333 -19.61 5.49 -23.85
N THR A 334 -20.67 6.10 -23.34
CA THR A 334 -20.59 7.39 -22.62
C THR A 334 -20.11 7.17 -21.20
N MET A 335 -19.04 7.87 -20.83
CA MET A 335 -18.44 7.85 -19.50
C MET A 335 -19.33 8.57 -18.50
N GLU A 336 -19.53 7.92 -17.37
CA GLU A 336 -20.23 8.43 -16.19
C GLU A 336 -19.38 8.04 -14.98
N ASP A 337 -18.89 9.03 -14.24
CA ASP A 337 -18.09 8.79 -13.02
C ASP A 337 -18.86 7.94 -12.00
N GLY A 338 -18.18 6.94 -11.45
CA GLY A 338 -18.74 5.94 -10.53
C GLY A 338 -19.54 4.81 -11.18
N LYS A 339 -19.67 4.76 -12.51
CA LYS A 339 -20.47 3.73 -13.20
C LYS A 339 -19.72 2.42 -13.37
N ILE A 340 -20.44 1.31 -13.18
CA ILE A 340 -19.97 -0.03 -13.51
C ILE A 340 -20.58 -0.42 -14.86
N TYR A 341 -19.72 -0.71 -15.84
CA TYR A 341 -20.12 -1.15 -17.16
C TYR A 341 -20.08 -2.66 -17.25
N GLU A 342 -21.20 -3.24 -17.65
CA GLU A 342 -21.32 -4.67 -17.87
C GLU A 342 -21.02 -4.99 -19.33
N LEU A 343 -20.11 -5.93 -19.56
CA LEU A 343 -19.76 -6.48 -20.86
C LEU A 343 -20.42 -7.85 -20.98
N GLU A 344 -21.37 -7.98 -21.91
CA GLU A 344 -22.01 -9.26 -22.17
C GLU A 344 -21.13 -10.11 -23.11
N LEU A 345 -20.78 -11.29 -22.64
CA LEU A 345 -19.99 -12.28 -23.35
C LEU A 345 -20.90 -13.25 -24.12
N THR A 346 -20.48 -13.60 -25.32
CA THR A 346 -21.06 -14.72 -26.06
C THR A 346 -20.79 -16.04 -25.35
N GLU A 347 -21.59 -17.05 -25.68
CA GLU A 347 -21.46 -18.39 -25.10
C GLU A 347 -20.04 -18.96 -25.28
N LYS A 348 -19.45 -18.77 -26.46
CA LYS A 348 -18.09 -19.20 -26.76
C LYS A 348 -17.05 -18.49 -25.88
N GLU A 349 -17.20 -17.17 -25.69
CA GLU A 349 -16.26 -16.39 -24.88
C GLU A 349 -16.31 -16.81 -23.40
N CYS A 350 -17.50 -17.16 -22.90
CA CYS A 350 -17.68 -17.74 -21.57
C CYS A 350 -17.04 -19.11 -21.39
N ASP A 351 -17.09 -19.95 -22.43
CA ASP A 351 -16.44 -21.26 -22.42
C ASP A 351 -14.91 -21.09 -22.44
N ASP A 352 -14.38 -20.17 -23.25
CA ASP A 352 -12.94 -19.93 -23.40
C ASP A 352 -12.28 -19.39 -22.11
N ILE A 353 -13.04 -18.70 -21.25
CA ILE A 353 -12.56 -18.21 -19.94
C ILE A 353 -12.87 -19.16 -18.77
N GLY A 354 -13.52 -20.29 -19.05
CA GLY A 354 -13.80 -21.31 -18.04
C GLY A 354 -14.85 -20.92 -17.00
N PHE A 355 -15.78 -20.00 -17.33
CA PHE A 355 -16.86 -19.61 -16.40
C PHE A 355 -18.02 -20.61 -16.38
N LYS A 356 -18.22 -21.40 -17.44
CA LYS A 356 -19.21 -22.48 -17.41
C LYS A 356 -18.72 -23.66 -16.55
N GLY A 357 -19.42 -23.91 -15.45
CA GLY A 357 -19.30 -25.16 -14.68
C GLY A 357 -18.88 -25.02 -13.21
N GLN A 358 -18.80 -23.82 -12.65
CA GLN A 358 -18.48 -23.59 -11.22
C GLN A 358 -19.71 -23.38 -10.31
N ASN A 359 -20.90 -23.84 -10.72
CA ASN A 359 -22.08 -23.84 -9.85
C ASN A 359 -22.06 -24.98 -8.83
#